data_AF-A0A820MW56-F1
#
_entry.id   AF-A0A820MW56-F1
#
_cell.length_a   1.000
_cell.length_b   1.000
_cell.length_c   1.000
_cell.angle_alpha   90.00
_cell.angle_beta   90.00
_cell.angle_gamma   90.00
#
_symmetry.space_group_name_H-M   'P 1'
#
loop_
_entity.id
_entity.type
_entity.pdbx_description
1 polymer ?
#
loop_
_entity_poly.entity_id
_entity_poly.type
_entity_poly.pdbx_seq_one_letter_code
_entity_poly.pdbx_strand_id
1 'polypeptide(L)'
;TKKEKDAHHDQKCLVGLARCYIKVGEIKKGVTIATRLPGKEIKEECAKLLEALKQWPEAAELFEKAECWDSAAIAYIKIKNWVKVGDILPNVTTPKIHSMYAKARESEGRYKEACAAYMKAGEWENAIR
;
A
#
# COMPACT_ATOMS: atom_id res chain seq x y z
N THR A 1 -33.82 10.82 8.80
CA THR A 1 -34.72 11.25 7.70
C THR A 1 -34.63 10.27 6.53
N LYS A 2 -35.70 9.99 5.75
CA LYS A 2 -35.71 8.93 4.69
C LYS A 2 -34.51 9.06 3.71
N LYS A 3 -34.14 10.30 3.34
CA LYS A 3 -32.96 10.66 2.53
C LYS A 3 -31.60 10.15 3.05
N GLU A 4 -31.38 10.07 4.36
CA GLU A 4 -30.09 9.61 4.91
C GLU A 4 -29.91 8.10 4.77
N LYS A 5 -31.02 7.35 4.79
CA LYS A 5 -31.00 5.89 4.57
C LYS A 5 -30.70 5.56 3.12
N ASP A 6 -31.24 6.34 2.18
CA ASP A 6 -31.00 6.17 0.74
C ASP A 6 -29.52 6.47 0.41
N ALA A 7 -28.96 7.56 0.94
CA ALA A 7 -27.55 7.91 0.72
C ALA A 7 -26.57 6.85 1.26
N HIS A 8 -26.87 6.25 2.42
CA HIS A 8 -26.05 5.16 2.97
C HIS A 8 -26.14 3.87 2.13
N HIS A 9 -27.31 3.61 1.54
CA HIS A 9 -27.49 2.48 0.62
C HIS A 9 -26.70 2.70 -0.67
N ASP A 10 -26.75 3.90 -1.24
CA ASP A 10 -26.01 4.27 -2.45
C ASP A 10 -24.50 4.10 -2.26
N GLN A 11 -23.97 4.50 -1.09
CA GLN A 11 -22.56 4.29 -0.75
C GLN A 11 -22.19 2.81 -0.75
N LYS A 12 -23.01 1.94 -0.15
CA LYS A 12 -22.77 0.48 -0.13
C LYS A 12 -22.79 -0.11 -1.54
N CYS A 13 -23.71 0.35 -2.40
CA CYS A 13 -23.77 -0.07 -3.79
C CYS A 13 -22.51 0.34 -4.57
N LEU A 14 -22.02 1.56 -4.36
CA LEU A 14 -20.77 2.06 -4.98
C LEU A 14 -19.54 1.26 -4.53
N VAL A 15 -19.47 0.84 -3.27
CA VAL A 15 -18.42 -0.06 -2.77
C VAL A 15 -18.46 -1.39 -3.51
N GLY A 16 -19.64 -2.00 -3.62
CA GLY A 16 -19.84 -3.23 -4.38
C GLY A 16 -19.41 -3.08 -5.85
N LEU A 17 -19.77 -1.95 -6.46
CA LEU A 17 -19.39 -1.63 -7.83
C LEU A 17 -17.88 -1.50 -8.00
N ALA A 18 -17.18 -0.81 -7.09
CA ALA A 18 -15.72 -0.69 -7.12
C ALA A 18 -15.04 -2.06 -7.06
N ARG A 19 -15.49 -2.94 -6.15
CA ARG A 19 -14.98 -4.32 -6.03
C ARG A 19 -15.21 -5.13 -7.31
N CYS A 20 -16.39 -5.00 -7.93
CA CYS A 20 -16.69 -5.68 -9.18
C CYS A 20 -15.77 -5.19 -10.32
N TYR A 21 -15.58 -3.88 -10.49
CA TYR A 21 -14.69 -3.36 -11.53
C TYR A 21 -13.25 -3.85 -11.38
N ILE A 22 -12.73 -3.89 -10.15
CA ILE A 22 -11.40 -4.43 -9.87
C ILE A 22 -11.33 -5.91 -10.27
N LYS A 23 -12.32 -6.73 -9.89
CA LYS A 23 -12.36 -8.16 -10.22
C LYS A 23 -12.49 -8.44 -11.72
N VAL A 24 -13.22 -7.62 -12.46
CA VAL A 24 -13.41 -7.75 -13.92
C VAL A 24 -12.14 -7.33 -14.68
N GLY A 25 -11.25 -6.54 -14.06
CA GLY A 25 -9.99 -6.09 -14.66
C GLY A 25 -10.00 -4.63 -15.12
N GLU A 26 -11.12 -3.92 -14.96
CA GLU A 26 -11.23 -2.47 -15.18
C GLU A 26 -10.68 -1.69 -13.97
N ILE A 27 -9.39 -1.89 -13.70
CA ILE A 27 -8.69 -1.43 -12.49
C ILE A 27 -8.80 0.10 -12.33
N LYS A 28 -8.53 0.86 -13.40
CA LYS A 28 -8.55 2.34 -13.38
C LYS A 28 -9.91 2.91 -12.94
N LYS A 29 -11.01 2.32 -13.43
CA LYS A 29 -12.37 2.73 -13.05
C LYS A 29 -12.64 2.35 -11.59
N GLY A 30 -12.27 1.14 -11.19
CA GLY A 30 -12.37 0.67 -9.81
C GLY A 30 -11.64 1.57 -8.81
N VAL A 31 -10.40 1.96 -9.11
CA VAL A 31 -9.58 2.85 -8.26
C VAL A 31 -10.15 4.25 -8.18
N THR A 32 -10.65 4.80 -9.29
CA THR A 32 -11.32 6.11 -9.30
C THR A 32 -12.53 6.13 -8.38
N ILE A 33 -13.36 5.07 -8.44
CA ILE A 33 -14.54 4.93 -7.57
C ILE A 33 -14.10 4.75 -6.11
N ALA A 34 -13.12 3.88 -5.84
CA ALA A 34 -12.59 3.65 -4.49
C ALA A 34 -11.98 4.92 -3.86
N THR A 35 -11.33 5.77 -4.66
CA THR A 35 -10.76 7.04 -4.19
C THR A 35 -11.85 8.03 -3.80
N ARG A 36 -12.98 8.04 -4.51
CA ARG A 36 -14.13 8.93 -4.24
C ARG A 36 -14.92 8.51 -3.00
N LEU A 37 -14.83 7.25 -2.60
CA LEU A 37 -15.58 6.72 -1.46
C LEU A 37 -14.93 7.13 -0.13
N PRO A 38 -15.71 7.67 0.82
CA PRO A 38 -15.24 7.90 2.18
C PRO A 38 -15.19 6.55 2.91
N GLY A 39 -14.01 6.18 3.42
CA GLY A 39 -13.83 4.96 4.20
C GLY A 39 -12.46 4.34 3.99
N LYS A 40 -11.63 4.36 5.04
CA LYS A 40 -10.31 3.73 5.05
C LYS A 40 -10.39 2.23 4.76
N GLU A 41 -11.34 1.56 5.40
CA GLU A 41 -11.56 0.11 5.27
C GLU A 41 -11.85 -0.30 3.81
N ILE A 42 -12.70 0.46 3.12
CA ILE A 42 -13.06 0.20 1.72
C ILE A 42 -11.83 0.33 0.82
N LYS A 43 -11.02 1.38 1.02
CA LYS A 43 -9.79 1.60 0.23
C LYS A 43 -8.79 0.47 0.48
N GLU A 44 -8.63 0.04 1.74
CA GLU A 44 -7.75 -1.06 2.10
C GLU A 44 -8.22 -2.39 1.48
N GLU A 45 -9.51 -2.70 1.51
CA GLU A 45 -10.05 -3.90 0.88
C GLU A 45 -9.90 -3.89 -0.65
N CYS A 46 -10.15 -2.74 -1.28
CA CYS A 46 -9.90 -2.57 -2.71
C CYS A 46 -8.41 -2.71 -3.05
N ALA A 47 -7.51 -2.22 -2.20
CA ALA A 47 -6.07 -2.35 -2.38
C ALA A 47 -5.61 -3.82 -2.24
N LYS A 48 -6.14 -4.57 -1.26
CA LYS A 48 -5.90 -6.01 -1.11
C LYS A 48 -6.38 -6.82 -2.33
N LEU A 49 -7.51 -6.44 -2.93
CA LEU A 49 -7.98 -7.06 -4.17
C LEU A 49 -7.02 -6.78 -5.34
N LEU A 50 -6.45 -5.58 -5.42
CA LEU A 50 -5.45 -5.23 -6.42
C LEU A 50 -4.14 -6.00 -6.21
N GLU A 51 -3.71 -6.19 -4.96
CA GLU A 51 -2.56 -7.06 -4.64
C GLU A 51 -2.79 -8.51 -5.09
N ALA A 52 -4.00 -9.05 -4.90
CA ALA A 52 -4.35 -10.38 -5.37
C ALA A 52 -4.26 -10.52 -6.90
N LEU A 53 -4.58 -9.43 -7.62
CA LEU A 53 -4.44 -9.33 -9.08
C LEU A 53 -3.02 -8.99 -9.54
N LYS A 54 -2.05 -8.91 -8.60
CA LYS A 54 -0.65 -8.52 -8.82
C LYS A 54 -0.49 -7.12 -9.43
N GLN A 55 -1.49 -6.26 -9.27
CA GLN A 55 -1.47 -4.86 -9.69
C GLN A 55 -0.89 -4.03 -8.56
N TRP A 56 0.42 -4.17 -8.37
CA TRP A 56 1.15 -3.50 -7.30
C TRP A 56 1.11 -1.97 -7.38
N PRO A 57 1.29 -1.30 -8.55
CA PRO A 57 1.39 0.16 -8.57
C PRO A 57 0.10 0.86 -8.16
N GLU A 58 -1.05 0.37 -8.62
CA GLU A 58 -2.35 0.90 -8.22
C GLU A 58 -2.71 0.55 -6.77
N ALA A 59 -2.33 -0.64 -6.31
CA ALA A 59 -2.52 -1.03 -4.91
C ALA A 59 -1.74 -0.10 -3.97
N ALA A 60 -0.50 0.22 -4.30
CA ALA A 60 0.37 1.06 -3.49
C ALA A 60 -0.20 2.50 -3.33
N GLU A 61 -0.66 3.11 -4.42
CA GLU A 61 -1.29 4.43 -4.37
C GLU A 61 -2.56 4.42 -3.51
N LEU A 62 -3.35 3.35 -3.59
CA LEU A 62 -4.57 3.23 -2.81
C LEU A 62 -4.29 3.02 -1.31
N PHE A 63 -3.21 2.30 -0.97
CA PHE A 63 -2.75 2.18 0.42
C PHE A 63 -2.20 3.49 0.98
N GLU A 64 -1.49 4.30 0.18
CA GLU A 64 -1.09 5.67 0.58
C GLU A 64 -2.32 6.51 0.93
N LYS A 65 -3.35 6.49 0.05
CA LYS A 65 -4.63 7.20 0.26
C LYS A 65 -5.48 6.65 1.40
N ALA A 66 -5.18 5.43 1.87
CA ALA A 66 -5.80 4.80 3.03
C ALA A 66 -4.98 5.00 4.31
N GLU A 67 -3.84 5.70 4.25
CA GLU A 67 -2.92 5.87 5.38
C GLU A 67 -2.47 4.52 5.96
N CYS A 68 -2.33 3.51 5.10
CA CYS A 68 -1.83 2.18 5.45
C CYS A 68 -0.38 2.08 4.96
N TRP A 69 0.52 2.71 5.71
CA TRP A 69 1.95 2.84 5.34
C TRP A 69 2.67 1.50 5.27
N ASP A 70 2.31 0.56 6.15
CA ASP A 70 2.92 -0.78 6.19
C ASP A 70 2.68 -1.56 4.89
N SER A 71 1.41 -1.65 4.47
CA SER A 71 1.02 -2.33 3.24
C SER A 71 1.52 -1.59 1.99
N ALA A 72 1.51 -0.25 2.02
CA ALA A 72 2.06 0.55 0.93
C ALA A 72 3.56 0.27 0.72
N ALA A 73 4.35 0.22 1.80
CA ALA A 73 5.77 -0.05 1.72
C ALA A 73 6.06 -1.43 1.11
N ILE A 74 5.33 -2.47 1.52
CA ILE A 74 5.46 -3.82 0.94
C ILE A 74 5.14 -3.80 -0.56
N ALA A 75 4.07 -3.12 -0.97
CA ALA A 75 3.70 -3.00 -2.38
C ALA A 75 4.77 -2.24 -3.18
N TYR A 76 5.32 -1.15 -2.65
CA TYR A 76 6.39 -0.38 -3.32
C TYR A 76 7.71 -1.13 -3.42
N ILE A 77 8.08 -1.92 -2.41
CA ILE A 77 9.25 -2.81 -2.47
C ILE A 77 9.10 -3.80 -3.63
N LYS A 78 7.90 -4.35 -3.85
CA LYS A 78 7.64 -5.28 -4.97
C LYS A 78 7.76 -4.64 -6.35
N ILE A 79 7.37 -3.36 -6.49
CA ILE A 79 7.52 -2.59 -7.74
C ILE A 79 8.97 -2.13 -7.92
N LYS A 80 9.81 -2.22 -6.88
CA LYS A 80 11.15 -1.61 -6.80
C LYS A 80 11.13 -0.09 -6.91
N ASN A 81 10.06 0.55 -6.44
CA ASN A 81 9.96 2.01 -6.40
C ASN A 81 10.57 2.56 -5.11
N TRP A 82 11.90 2.67 -5.08
CA TRP A 82 12.64 3.04 -3.86
C TRP A 82 12.46 4.48 -3.42
N VAL A 83 12.12 5.38 -4.35
CA VAL A 83 11.87 6.80 -4.04
C VAL A 83 10.69 6.88 -3.09
N LYS A 84 9.56 6.29 -3.50
CA LYS A 84 8.34 6.23 -2.69
C LYS A 84 8.53 5.47 -1.38
N VAL A 85 9.30 4.37 -1.37
CA VAL A 85 9.61 3.68 -0.11
C VAL A 85 10.40 4.60 0.83
N GLY A 86 11.37 5.35 0.32
CA GLY A 86 12.13 6.36 1.07
C GLY A 86 11.24 7.38 1.78
N ASP A 87 10.24 7.91 1.08
CA ASP A 87 9.27 8.88 1.61
C ASP A 87 8.34 8.27 2.66
N ILE A 88 7.98 6.99 2.52
CA ILE A 88 7.04 6.29 3.41
C ILE A 88 7.74 5.68 4.64
N LEU A 89 9.01 5.28 4.52
CA LEU A 89 9.81 4.71 5.60
C LEU A 89 9.78 5.49 6.92
N PRO A 90 9.81 6.85 6.97
CA PRO A 90 9.66 7.57 8.24
C PRO A 90 8.28 7.43 8.89
N ASN A 91 7.23 7.16 8.12
CA ASN A 91 5.87 6.92 8.64
C ASN A 91 5.67 5.47 9.09
N VAL A 92 6.53 4.55 8.64
CA VAL A 92 6.47 3.14 9.01
C VAL A 92 7.21 2.91 10.32
N THR A 93 6.45 2.60 11.36
CA THR A 93 6.97 2.28 12.69
C THR A 93 7.34 0.80 12.85
N THR A 94 6.96 -0.05 11.89
CA THR A 94 7.21 -1.49 11.95
C THR A 94 8.66 -1.83 11.55
N PRO A 95 9.49 -2.38 12.46
CA PRO A 95 10.90 -2.70 12.17
C PRO A 95 11.06 -3.76 11.07
N LYS A 96 10.10 -4.69 10.95
CA LYS A 96 10.10 -5.75 9.93
C LYS A 96 10.14 -5.20 8.50
N ILE A 97 9.54 -4.03 8.26
CA ILE A 97 9.50 -3.43 6.93
C ILE A 97 10.83 -2.75 6.62
N HIS A 98 11.47 -2.13 7.61
CA HIS A 98 12.83 -1.61 7.49
C HIS A 98 13.81 -2.74 7.12
N SER A 99 13.68 -3.93 7.73
CA SER A 99 14.44 -5.12 7.37
C SER A 99 14.19 -5.59 5.93
N MET A 100 12.92 -5.65 5.51
CA MET A 100 12.56 -6.03 4.14
C MET A 100 13.13 -5.04 3.11
N TYR A 101 13.06 -3.75 3.40
CA TYR A 101 13.66 -2.71 2.56
C TYR A 101 15.18 -2.85 2.49
N ALA A 102 15.84 -3.02 3.64
CA ALA A 102 17.29 -3.18 3.71
C ALA A 102 17.78 -4.38 2.88
N LYS A 103 17.13 -5.54 3.02
CA LYS A 103 17.43 -6.75 2.23
C LYS A 103 17.22 -6.53 0.74
N ALA A 104 16.19 -5.77 0.35
CA ALA A 104 15.96 -5.43 -1.04
C ALA A 104 17.06 -4.49 -1.60
N ARG A 105 17.50 -3.51 -0.81
CA ARG A 105 18.62 -2.60 -1.19
C ARG A 105 19.97 -3.32 -1.26
N GLU A 106 20.21 -4.29 -0.38
CA GLU A 106 21.37 -5.16 -0.41
C GLU A 106 21.44 -5.96 -1.71
N SER A 107 20.33 -6.54 -2.15
CA SER A 107 20.26 -7.27 -3.44
C SER A 107 20.51 -6.38 -4.66
N GLU A 108 20.33 -5.07 -4.51
CA GLU A 108 20.59 -4.06 -5.55
C GLU A 108 22.02 -3.48 -5.48
N GLY A 109 22.85 -3.96 -4.55
CA GLY A 109 24.22 -3.52 -4.34
C GLY A 109 24.36 -2.18 -3.61
N ARG A 110 23.27 -1.66 -3.02
CA ARG A 110 23.27 -0.38 -2.29
C ARG A 110 23.41 -0.58 -0.79
N TYR A 111 24.60 -0.99 -0.38
CA TYR A 111 24.91 -1.33 1.02
C TYR A 111 24.76 -0.14 1.97
N LYS A 112 25.13 1.08 1.57
CA LYS A 112 25.02 2.27 2.44
C LYS A 112 23.60 2.54 2.93
N GLU A 113 22.63 2.43 2.02
CA GLU A 113 21.21 2.66 2.34
C GLU A 113 20.61 1.48 3.08
N ALA A 114 21.05 0.25 2.76
CA ALA A 114 20.68 -0.95 3.50
C ALA A 114 21.15 -0.88 4.96
N CYS A 115 22.41 -0.50 5.22
CA CYS A 115 22.94 -0.35 6.58
C CYS A 115 22.16 0.69 7.40
N ALA A 116 21.82 1.83 6.79
CA ALA A 116 21.02 2.86 7.47
C ALA A 116 19.61 2.34 7.84
N ALA A 117 19.01 1.53 6.97
CA ALA A 117 17.72 0.90 7.23
C ALA A 117 17.82 -0.22 8.29
N TYR A 118 18.86 -1.07 8.26
CA TYR A 118 19.11 -2.09 9.28
C TYR A 118 19.37 -1.48 10.67
N MET A 119 20.11 -0.37 10.73
CA MET A 119 20.31 0.38 11.97
C MET A 119 18.97 0.89 12.55
N LYS A 120 18.08 1.40 11.69
CA LYS A 120 16.71 1.79 12.10
C LYS A 120 15.85 0.60 12.51
N ALA A 121 16.05 -0.56 11.89
CA ALA A 121 15.36 -1.80 12.25
C ALA A 121 15.87 -2.44 13.55
N GLY A 122 17.04 -2.00 14.06
CA GLY A 122 17.72 -2.60 15.22
C GLY A 122 18.48 -3.89 14.90
N GLU A 123 18.68 -4.21 13.62
CA GLU A 123 19.41 -5.40 13.15
C GLU A 123 20.88 -5.06 12.87
N TRP A 124 21.64 -4.84 13.94
CA TRP A 124 23.06 -4.44 13.86
C TRP A 124 23.94 -5.51 13.22
N GLU A 125 23.62 -6.79 13.42
CA GLU A 125 24.39 -7.92 12.87
C GLU A 125 24.37 -7.93 11.33
N ASN A 126 23.22 -7.59 10.73
CA ASN A 126 23.09 -7.49 9.28
C ASN A 126 23.72 -6.21 8.72
N ALA A 127 23.91 -5.17 9.54
CA ALA A 127 24.54 -3.92 9.12
C ALA A 127 26.08 -3.99 9.04
N ILE A 128 26.70 -4.95 9.72
CA ILE A 128 28.17 -5.11 9.84
C ILE A 128 28.74 -6.10 8.80
N ARG A 129 27.87 -6.90 8.17
CA ARG A 129 28.25 -8.00 7.29
C ARG A 129 28.75 -7.57 5.90
#